data_AF-A0A848XTB8-F1
#
_entry.id   AF-A0A848XTB8-F1
#
_cell.length_a   1.000
_cell.length_b   1.000
_cell.length_c   1.000
_cell.angle_alpha   90.00
_cell.angle_beta   90.00
_cell.angle_gamma   90.00
#
_symmetry.space_group_name_H-M   'P 1'
#
loop_
_entity.id
_entity.type
_entity.pdbx_description
1 polymer ?
#
loop_
_entity_poly.entity_id
_entity_poly.type
_entity_poly.pdbx_seq_one_letter_code
_entity_poly.pdbx_strand_id
1 'polypeptide(L)'
;MRDWIIRNPGLQGIANVEALLGRPFEEFFAEWAAMHYLDAHVPDAASEFLMSSWDLGDVLPGLDANATLEPRERSFAPFVASLSVRGGSTAYSLFRNEMARPATALRIRNADDDVLSGDMQPVLWVVRTR
;
A
#
# COMPACT_ATOMS: atom_id res chain seq x y z
N MET A 1 -26.83 -16.02 -9.68
CA MET A 1 -26.30 -15.96 -8.30
C MET A 1 -24.78 -16.12 -8.42
N ARG A 2 -23.98 -15.28 -7.76
CA ARG A 2 -22.53 -15.09 -8.05
C ARG A 2 -21.67 -16.22 -7.43
N ASP A 3 -21.41 -17.28 -8.18
CA ASP A 3 -20.58 -18.44 -7.78
C ASP A 3 -19.06 -18.16 -7.70
N TRP A 4 -18.62 -16.93 -7.93
CA TRP A 4 -17.19 -16.60 -8.06
C TRP A 4 -16.50 -16.17 -6.76
N ILE A 5 -17.24 -15.95 -5.66
CA ILE A 5 -16.68 -15.41 -4.41
C ILE A 5 -16.31 -16.53 -3.42
N ILE A 6 -16.88 -17.73 -3.53
CA ILE A 6 -16.63 -18.84 -2.60
C ILE A 6 -16.29 -20.09 -3.41
N ARG A 7 -15.00 -20.33 -3.66
CA ARG A 7 -14.53 -21.59 -4.26
C ARG A 7 -14.41 -22.71 -3.24
N ASN A 8 -14.22 -22.37 -1.96
CA ASN A 8 -14.03 -23.36 -0.91
C ASN A 8 -14.89 -23.01 0.32
N PRO A 9 -16.13 -23.54 0.42
CA PRO A 9 -17.06 -23.17 1.48
C PRO A 9 -16.60 -23.57 2.90
N GLY A 10 -15.54 -24.39 3.02
CA GLY A 10 -14.88 -24.70 4.29
C GLY A 10 -13.85 -23.67 4.75
N LEU A 11 -13.50 -22.67 3.92
CA LEU A 11 -12.53 -21.62 4.24
C LEU A 11 -13.25 -20.28 4.51
N GLN A 12 -12.72 -19.48 5.43
CA GLN A 12 -13.27 -18.16 5.78
C GLN A 12 -12.20 -17.07 5.67
N GLY A 13 -12.63 -15.83 5.44
CA GLY A 13 -11.77 -14.65 5.43
C GLY A 13 -10.60 -14.78 4.45
N ILE A 14 -9.40 -14.41 4.92
CA ILE A 14 -8.15 -14.43 4.14
C ILE A 14 -7.90 -15.81 3.51
N ALA A 15 -8.13 -16.91 4.25
CA ALA A 15 -7.87 -18.25 3.74
C ALA A 15 -8.70 -18.61 2.49
N ASN A 16 -9.93 -18.10 2.37
CA ASN A 16 -10.75 -18.29 1.17
C ASN A 16 -10.23 -17.44 0.00
N VAL A 17 -9.74 -16.23 0.30
CA VAL A 17 -9.13 -15.35 -0.71
C VAL A 17 -7.82 -15.92 -1.24
N GLU A 18 -6.96 -16.44 -0.37
CA GLU A 18 -5.71 -17.10 -0.77
C GLU A 18 -5.97 -18.35 -1.62
N ALA A 19 -6.95 -19.16 -1.24
CA ALA A 19 -7.35 -20.32 -2.02
C ALA A 19 -7.91 -19.95 -3.41
N LEU A 20 -8.56 -18.78 -3.53
CA LEU A 20 -9.04 -18.26 -4.82
C LEU A 20 -7.89 -17.72 -5.68
N LEU A 21 -6.97 -16.98 -5.08
CA LEU A 21 -5.86 -16.33 -5.77
C LEU A 21 -4.71 -17.29 -6.12
N GLY A 22 -4.58 -18.41 -5.40
CA GLY A 22 -3.47 -19.35 -5.56
C GLY A 22 -2.13 -18.80 -5.06
N ARG A 23 -2.16 -17.73 -4.26
CA ARG A 23 -0.99 -17.04 -3.70
C ARG A 23 -1.33 -16.39 -2.35
N PRO A 24 -0.32 -16.02 -1.53
CA PRO A 24 -0.54 -15.37 -0.24
C PRO A 24 -1.29 -14.04 -0.39
N PHE A 25 -2.23 -13.78 0.51
CA PHE A 25 -3.07 -12.58 0.47
C PHE A 25 -2.26 -11.31 0.69
N GLU A 26 -1.23 -11.39 1.54
CA GLU A 26 -0.36 -10.26 1.85
C GLU A 26 0.34 -9.73 0.59
N GLU A 27 0.85 -10.61 -0.27
CA GLU A 27 1.46 -10.23 -1.53
C GLU A 27 0.46 -9.60 -2.50
N PHE A 28 -0.72 -10.20 -2.62
CA PHE A 28 -1.79 -9.63 -3.45
C PHE A 28 -2.24 -8.26 -2.95
N PHE A 29 -2.41 -8.11 -1.64
CA PHE A 29 -2.80 -6.85 -1.02
C PHE A 29 -1.72 -5.78 -1.20
N ALA A 30 -0.45 -6.15 -1.14
CA ALA A 30 0.67 -5.26 -1.42
C ALA A 30 0.67 -4.73 -2.85
N GLU A 31 0.52 -5.65 -3.80
CA GLU A 31 0.43 -5.31 -5.21
C GLU A 31 -0.79 -4.42 -5.46
N TRP A 32 -1.95 -4.79 -4.92
CA TRP A 32 -3.17 -4.00 -5.01
C TRP A 32 -3.03 -2.60 -4.39
N ALA A 33 -2.39 -2.47 -3.22
CA ALA A 33 -2.10 -1.19 -2.60
C ALA A 33 -1.13 -0.34 -3.44
N ALA A 34 -0.09 -0.96 -4.00
CA ALA A 34 0.84 -0.30 -4.91
C ALA A 34 0.15 0.15 -6.21
N MET A 35 -0.68 -0.70 -6.81
CA MET A 35 -1.51 -0.40 -7.97
C MET A 35 -2.35 0.85 -7.74
N HIS A 36 -3.06 0.90 -6.60
CA HIS A 36 -3.91 2.04 -6.26
C HIS A 36 -3.19 3.38 -6.24
N TYR A 37 -1.92 3.40 -5.86
CA TYR A 37 -1.13 4.62 -5.90
C TYR A 37 -0.51 4.88 -7.27
N LEU A 38 -0.01 3.85 -7.95
CA LEU A 38 0.74 4.01 -9.20
C LEU A 38 -0.15 4.33 -10.40
N ASP A 39 -1.36 3.77 -10.42
CA ASP A 39 -2.34 3.99 -11.47
C ASP A 39 -2.70 5.48 -11.58
N ALA A 40 -2.58 6.02 -12.78
CA ALA A 40 -2.76 7.44 -13.15
C ALA A 40 -1.85 8.49 -12.46
N HIS A 41 -1.11 8.17 -11.38
CA HIS A 41 -0.28 9.15 -10.67
C HIS A 41 1.20 9.16 -11.08
N VAL A 42 1.71 8.05 -11.60
CA VAL A 42 3.14 7.93 -11.97
C VAL A 42 3.26 7.68 -13.48
N PRO A 43 3.84 8.62 -14.24
CA PRO A 43 4.17 8.39 -15.64
C PRO A 43 5.07 7.15 -15.79
N ASP A 44 4.82 6.35 -16.81
CA ASP A 44 5.59 5.13 -17.12
C ASP A 44 5.62 4.07 -16.00
N ALA A 45 4.60 4.05 -15.12
CA ALA A 45 4.40 2.94 -14.21
C ALA A 45 4.33 1.60 -14.98
N ALA A 46 4.91 0.54 -14.41
CA ALA A 46 4.95 -0.76 -15.05
C ALA A 46 3.51 -1.25 -15.29
N SER A 47 3.27 -1.88 -16.44
CA SER A 47 1.92 -2.20 -16.91
C SER A 47 1.11 -3.10 -15.97
N GLU A 48 1.81 -3.93 -15.20
CA GLU A 48 1.25 -4.78 -14.15
C GLU A 48 0.63 -3.98 -13.00
N PHE A 49 0.98 -2.71 -12.86
CA PHE A 49 0.43 -1.81 -11.86
C PHE A 49 -0.69 -0.89 -12.39
N LEU A 50 -1.03 -0.98 -13.68
CA LEU A 50 -2.05 -0.16 -14.32
C LEU A 50 -3.39 -0.91 -14.39
N MET A 51 -4.47 -0.32 -13.88
CA MET A 51 -5.81 -0.93 -13.96
C MET A 51 -6.64 -0.31 -15.08
N SER A 52 -6.63 -0.93 -16.26
CA SER A 52 -7.41 -0.44 -17.41
C SER A 52 -8.93 -0.45 -17.21
N SER A 53 -9.44 -1.19 -16.23
CA SER A 53 -10.87 -1.26 -15.91
C SER A 53 -11.36 -0.20 -14.94
N TRP A 54 -10.45 0.57 -14.33
CA TRP A 54 -10.79 1.57 -13.31
C TRP A 54 -9.74 2.69 -13.35
N ASP A 55 -10.10 3.85 -13.89
CA ASP A 55 -9.24 5.04 -13.82
C ASP A 55 -9.46 5.72 -12.47
N LEU A 56 -8.48 5.62 -11.56
CA LEU A 56 -8.55 6.34 -10.28
C LEU A 56 -8.51 7.86 -10.47
N GLY A 57 -7.89 8.35 -11.53
CA GLY A 57 -7.85 9.76 -11.90
C GLY A 57 -9.24 10.38 -12.11
N ASP A 58 -10.19 9.59 -12.62
CA ASP A 58 -11.58 10.03 -12.82
C ASP A 58 -12.40 10.08 -11.52
N VAL A 59 -11.99 9.33 -10.49
CA VAL A 59 -12.69 9.27 -9.19
C VAL A 59 -12.22 10.35 -8.24
N LEU A 60 -10.93 10.74 -8.30
CA LEU A 60 -10.32 11.74 -7.41
C LEU A 60 -11.04 13.10 -7.37
N PRO A 61 -11.53 13.68 -8.49
CA PRO A 61 -12.24 14.96 -8.46
C PRO A 61 -13.55 14.93 -7.65
N GLY A 62 -14.13 13.74 -7.46
CA GLY A 62 -15.38 13.54 -6.72
C GLY A 62 -15.18 13.12 -5.26
N LEU A 63 -13.94 12.88 -4.83
CA LEU A 63 -13.63 12.46 -3.46
C LEU A 63 -13.35 13.68 -2.57
N ASP A 64 -13.81 13.60 -1.32
CA ASP A 64 -13.39 14.54 -0.28
C ASP A 64 -11.86 14.50 -0.15
N ALA A 65 -11.21 15.64 0.11
CA ALA A 65 -9.76 15.70 0.28
C ALA A 65 -9.24 14.82 1.43
N ASN A 66 -10.10 14.44 2.38
CA ASN A 66 -9.78 13.48 3.44
C ASN A 66 -9.98 12.02 3.01
N ALA A 67 -10.62 11.79 1.87
CA ALA A 67 -10.82 10.47 1.27
C ALA A 67 -9.73 10.12 0.23
N THR A 68 -8.85 11.06 -0.11
CA THR A 68 -7.69 10.80 -0.96
C THR A 68 -6.49 10.33 -0.12
N LEU A 69 -5.86 9.25 -0.57
CA LEU A 69 -4.61 8.75 0.01
C LEU A 69 -3.44 9.46 -0.66
N GLU A 70 -3.16 10.69 -0.23
CA GLU A 70 -2.02 11.44 -0.76
C GLU A 70 -0.70 10.96 -0.14
N PRO A 71 0.29 10.56 -0.96
CA PRO A 71 1.60 10.17 -0.47
C PRO A 71 2.32 11.37 0.14
N ARG A 72 3.08 11.13 1.20
CA ARG A 72 3.99 12.14 1.73
C ARG A 72 5.34 12.02 1.05
N GLU A 73 5.76 13.08 0.36
CA GLU A 73 7.10 13.12 -0.22
C GLU A 73 8.18 13.14 0.86
N ARG A 74 9.25 12.37 0.62
CA ARG A 74 10.43 12.25 1.47
C ARG A 74 11.67 12.19 0.59
N SER A 75 12.80 12.62 1.15
CA SER A 75 14.12 12.43 0.53
C SER A 75 14.85 11.26 1.17
N PHE A 76 15.94 10.81 0.56
CA PHE A 76 16.84 9.79 1.10
C PHE A 76 17.76 10.35 2.22
N ALA A 77 17.27 11.32 3.00
CA ALA A 77 17.97 11.89 4.15
C ALA A 77 17.29 11.42 5.46
N PRO A 78 17.97 11.50 6.62
CA PRO A 78 17.36 11.17 7.90
C PRO A 78 16.09 11.99 8.15
N PHE A 79 15.02 11.32 8.58
CA PHE A 79 13.76 11.97 8.93
C PHE A 79 13.06 11.24 10.08
N VAL A 80 12.17 11.95 10.76
CA VAL A 80 11.23 11.40 11.74
C VAL A 80 9.81 11.81 11.31
N ALA A 81 8.87 10.87 11.36
CA ALA A 81 7.48 11.14 11.07
C ALA A 81 6.60 10.49 12.14
N SER A 82 5.69 11.27 12.72
CA SER A 82 4.66 10.77 13.61
C SER A 82 3.35 10.59 12.84
N LEU A 83 2.69 9.46 13.06
CA LEU A 83 1.45 9.08 12.39
C LEU A 83 0.51 8.49 13.45
N SER A 84 -0.77 8.86 13.37
CA SER A 84 -1.83 8.22 14.13
C SER A 84 -2.53 7.22 13.22
N VAL A 85 -2.50 5.94 13.59
CA VAL A 85 -3.12 4.86 12.81
C VAL A 85 -4.31 4.28 13.56
N ARG A 86 -5.36 3.91 12.81
CA ARG A 86 -6.46 3.05 13.27
C ARG A 86 -6.34 1.68 12.58
N GLY A 87 -7.01 0.65 13.09
CA GLY A 87 -6.93 -0.70 12.52
C GLY A 87 -7.17 -0.70 11.00
N GLY A 88 -6.25 -1.31 10.25
CA GLY A 88 -6.32 -1.36 8.77
C GLY A 88 -5.87 -0.09 8.03
N SER A 89 -5.16 0.83 8.69
CA SER A 89 -4.65 2.04 8.01
C SER A 89 -3.48 1.72 7.07
N THR A 90 -3.45 2.38 5.92
CA THR A 90 -2.32 2.36 4.98
C THR A 90 -1.74 3.77 4.86
N ALA A 91 -0.41 3.88 4.83
CA ALA A 91 0.28 5.14 4.59
C ALA A 91 1.26 4.98 3.43
N TYR A 92 1.28 5.97 2.53
CA TYR A 92 2.19 6.01 1.40
C TYR A 92 3.26 7.07 1.62
N SER A 93 4.52 6.72 1.36
CA SER A 93 5.64 7.65 1.35
C SER A 93 6.36 7.53 0.03
N LEU A 94 6.52 8.65 -0.66
CA LEU A 94 7.20 8.70 -1.94
C LEU A 94 8.61 9.24 -1.72
N PHE A 95 9.61 8.40 -1.93
CA PHE A 95 11.01 8.77 -1.78
C PHE A 95 11.57 9.27 -3.11
N ARG A 96 11.81 10.58 -3.21
CA ARG A 96 12.42 11.22 -4.39
C ARG A 96 13.78 11.81 -4.05
N ASN A 97 14.75 11.57 -4.92
CA ASN A 97 16.00 12.35 -5.00
C ASN A 97 16.60 12.17 -6.40
N GLU A 98 16.94 13.28 -7.05
CA GLU A 98 17.48 13.32 -8.41
C GLU A 98 18.97 12.93 -8.47
N MET A 99 19.72 13.09 -7.37
CA MET A 99 21.20 12.99 -7.41
C MET A 99 21.79 11.78 -6.68
N ALA A 100 21.15 11.29 -5.61
CA ALA A 100 21.68 10.16 -4.84
C ALA A 100 20.60 9.36 -4.13
N ARG A 101 20.72 8.02 -4.18
CA ARG A 101 19.84 7.05 -3.49
C ARG A 101 20.68 6.20 -2.52
N PRO A 102 21.20 6.78 -1.42
CA PRO A 102 22.00 6.03 -0.45
C PRO A 102 21.18 4.91 0.19
N ALA A 103 21.87 3.88 0.70
CA ALA A 103 21.24 2.83 1.48
C ALA A 103 20.40 3.45 2.62
N THR A 104 19.12 3.10 2.66
CA THR A 104 18.15 3.70 3.58
C THR A 104 17.54 2.61 4.44
N ALA A 105 17.54 2.85 5.75
CA ALA A 105 16.84 2.02 6.72
C ALA A 105 15.58 2.74 7.20
N LEU A 106 14.47 2.01 7.28
CA LEU A 106 13.23 2.48 7.87
C LEU A 106 13.01 1.75 9.19
N ARG A 107 12.69 2.51 10.24
CA ARG A 107 12.40 2.00 11.59
C ARG A 107 11.04 2.54 12.02
N ILE A 108 10.16 1.64 12.45
CA ILE A 108 8.82 1.97 12.94
C ILE A 108 8.79 1.62 14.43
N ARG A 109 8.33 2.56 15.26
CA ARG A 109 8.30 2.49 16.73
C ARG A 109 7.02 3.14 17.23
N ASN A 110 6.66 2.89 18.49
CA ASN A 110 5.56 3.63 19.12
C ASN A 110 5.99 5.08 19.43
N ALA A 111 5.08 5.86 20.03
CA ALA A 111 5.33 7.27 20.35
C ALA A 111 6.47 7.49 21.36
N ASP A 112 6.83 6.46 22.14
CA ASP A 112 7.85 6.49 23.18
C ASP A 112 9.20 5.90 22.70
N ASP A 113 9.37 5.65 21.39
CA ASP A 113 10.50 4.96 20.75
C ASP A 113 10.68 3.48 21.13
N ASP A 114 9.64 2.86 21.71
CA ASP A 114 9.60 1.45 22.05
C ASP A 114 9.12 0.57 20.88
N VAL A 115 9.28 -0.75 21.03
CA VAL A 115 8.71 -1.75 20.10
C VAL A 115 7.19 -1.57 20.05
N LEU A 116 6.62 -1.71 18.86
CA LEU A 116 5.17 -1.71 18.69
C LEU A 116 4.54 -2.85 19.51
N SER A 117 3.34 -2.60 20.04
CA SER A 117 2.57 -3.60 20.76
C SER A 117 2.18 -4.76 19.84
N GLY A 118 1.95 -5.96 20.40
CA GLY A 118 1.73 -7.18 19.60
C GLY A 118 0.47 -7.19 18.74
N ASP A 119 -0.47 -6.28 19.01
CA ASP A 119 -1.66 -6.00 18.21
C ASP A 119 -1.39 -5.09 17.01
N MET A 120 -0.20 -4.46 16.93
CA MET A 120 0.25 -3.71 15.76
C MET A 120 1.23 -4.55 14.93
N GLN A 121 0.80 -4.91 13.72
CA GLN A 121 1.61 -5.66 12.76
C GLN A 121 1.89 -4.79 11.52
N PRO A 122 2.89 -3.89 11.55
CA PRO A 122 3.21 -3.09 10.38
C PRO A 122 3.81 -3.97 9.29
N VAL A 123 3.34 -3.80 8.06
CA VAL A 123 3.94 -4.42 6.87
C VAL A 123 4.48 -3.30 6.00
N LEU A 124 5.79 -3.38 5.69
CA LEU A 124 6.46 -2.40 4.84
C LEU A 124 6.68 -3.01 3.45
N TRP A 125 6.11 -2.35 2.45
CA TRP A 125 6.32 -2.68 1.05
C TRP A 125 7.18 -1.61 0.39
N VAL A 126 8.21 -2.03 -0.34
CA VAL A 126 9.09 -1.12 -1.09
C VAL A 126 8.92 -1.39 -2.56
N VAL A 127 8.33 -0.43 -3.27
CA VAL A 127 8.15 -0.49 -4.71
C VAL A 127 9.14 0.45 -5.38
N ARG A 128 9.92 -0.09 -6.33
CA ARG A 128 10.86 0.70 -7.11
C ARG A 128 10.17 1.18 -8.38
N THR A 129 9.91 2.47 -8.46
CA THR A 129 9.46 3.13 -9.69
C THR A 129 10.68 3.54 -10.53
N ARG A 130 10.52 3.60 -11.86
CA ARG A 130 11.58 3.98 -12.79
C ARG A 130 11.74 5.51 -12.84
#